data_AF-A0A9D2E0L4-F1
#
_entry.id   AF-A0A9D2E0L4-F1
#
_cell.length_a   1.000
_cell.length_b   1.000
_cell.length_c   1.000
_cell.angle_alpha   90.00
_cell.angle_beta   90.00
_cell.angle_gamma   90.00
#
_symmetry.space_group_name_H-M   'P 1'
#
loop_
_entity.id
_entity.type
_entity.pdbx_description
1 polymer ?
#
loop_
_entity_poly.entity_id
_entity_poly.type
_entity_poly.pdbx_seq_one_letter_code
_entity_poly.pdbx_strand_id
1 'polypeptide(L)'
;MAKVEHIIEALCRHKDDSAVEVLSRIGTNCPIDDIREQTAKALVRRNTHDSLSVVIINKGKGINDLNPKVAMSVINEIISLKDKSEAMKILEDTINMHSDENVRETARSVKALIELS
;
A
#
# COMPACT_ATOMS: atom_id res chain seq x y z
N MET A 1 -16.31 -4.05 14.60
CA MET A 1 -15.47 -3.79 13.43
C MET A 1 -16.24 -3.27 12.21
N ALA A 2 -17.46 -3.74 11.94
CA ALA A 2 -18.28 -3.33 10.78
C ALA A 2 -18.37 -1.81 10.47
N LYS A 3 -18.33 -0.93 11.48
CA LYS A 3 -18.41 0.53 11.25
C LYS A 3 -17.14 1.12 10.62
N VAL A 4 -15.96 0.63 11.02
CA VAL A 4 -14.66 1.15 10.52
C VAL A 4 -14.40 0.65 9.10
N GLU A 5 -14.71 -0.62 8.84
CA GLU A 5 -14.67 -1.21 7.50
C GLU A 5 -15.50 -0.43 6.49
N HIS A 6 -16.74 -0.05 6.85
CA HIS A 6 -17.59 0.76 5.99
C HIS A 6 -17.02 2.15 5.71
N ILE A 7 -16.33 2.76 6.67
CA ILE A 7 -15.66 4.06 6.49
C ILE A 7 -14.49 3.90 5.52
N ILE A 8 -13.65 2.88 5.71
CA ILE A 8 -12.50 2.60 4.84
C ILE A 8 -12.97 2.33 3.41
N GLU A 9 -14.01 1.52 3.23
CA GLU A 9 -14.56 1.22 1.91
C GLU A 9 -15.20 2.47 1.24
N ALA A 10 -15.89 3.30 2.01
CA ALA A 10 -16.44 4.56 1.51
C ALA A 10 -15.31 5.50 1.04
N LEU A 11 -14.23 5.63 1.82
CA LEU A 11 -13.05 6.42 1.45
C LEU A 11 -12.33 5.84 0.23
N CYS A 12 -12.26 4.51 0.10
CA CYS A 12 -11.68 3.84 -1.06
C CYS A 12 -12.36 4.27 -2.37
N ARG A 13 -13.70 4.36 -2.36
CA ARG A 13 -14.51 4.70 -3.54
C ARG A 13 -14.64 6.21 -3.78
N HIS A 14 -14.28 7.03 -2.80
CA HIS A 14 -14.44 8.47 -2.89
C HIS A 14 -13.46 9.06 -3.90
N LYS A 15 -13.92 9.91 -4.82
CA LYS A 15 -13.05 10.43 -5.90
C LYS A 15 -12.05 11.49 -5.44
N ASP A 16 -12.28 12.10 -4.29
CA ASP A 16 -11.42 13.15 -3.75
C ASP A 16 -10.09 12.58 -3.26
N ASP A 17 -9.01 13.29 -3.55
CA ASP A 17 -7.65 12.98 -3.10
C ASP A 17 -7.49 13.16 -1.59
N SER A 18 -8.35 13.97 -0.95
CA SER A 18 -8.42 14.06 0.51
C SER A 18 -8.67 12.71 1.18
N ALA A 19 -9.33 11.77 0.48
CA ALA A 19 -9.55 10.42 0.97
C ALA A 19 -8.24 9.62 1.15
N VAL A 20 -7.21 9.90 0.33
CA VAL A 20 -5.88 9.28 0.46
C VAL A 20 -5.23 9.72 1.77
N GLU A 21 -5.31 11.02 2.09
CA GLU A 21 -4.77 11.54 3.35
C GLU A 21 -5.47 10.91 4.55
N VAL A 22 -6.81 10.84 4.52
CA VAL A 22 -7.58 10.26 5.62
C VAL A 22 -7.27 8.77 5.79
N LEU A 23 -7.25 7.99 4.71
CA LEU A 23 -6.88 6.57 4.75
C LEU A 23 -5.46 6.36 5.30
N SER A 24 -4.50 7.15 4.82
CA SER A 24 -3.11 7.12 5.30
C SER A 24 -3.05 7.42 6.80
N ARG A 25 -3.79 8.43 7.28
CA ARG A 25 -3.83 8.80 8.71
C ARG A 25 -4.47 7.73 9.58
N ILE A 26 -5.54 7.06 9.11
CA ILE A 26 -6.17 5.97 9.86
C ILE A 26 -5.20 4.78 10.02
N GLY A 27 -4.46 4.43 8.97
CA GLY A 27 -3.52 3.30 9.00
C GLY A 27 -2.20 3.61 9.72
N THR A 28 -1.73 4.87 9.68
CA THR A 28 -0.43 5.25 10.24
C THR A 28 -0.39 5.05 11.75
N ASN A 29 0.58 4.27 12.25
CA ASN A 29 0.76 3.97 13.68
C ASN A 29 -0.50 3.37 14.36
N CYS A 30 -1.44 2.82 13.58
CA CYS A 30 -2.60 2.16 14.16
C CYS A 30 -2.15 0.87 14.88
N PRO A 31 -2.49 0.69 16.17
CA PRO A 31 -2.08 -0.51 16.90
C PRO A 31 -2.85 -1.77 16.47
N ILE A 32 -3.88 -1.62 15.63
CA ILE A 32 -4.73 -2.72 15.16
C ILE A 32 -4.29 -3.11 13.75
N ASP A 33 -3.69 -4.29 13.63
CA ASP A 33 -3.16 -4.83 12.37
C ASP A 33 -4.23 -4.87 11.28
N ASP A 34 -5.45 -5.32 11.60
CA ASP A 34 -6.57 -5.39 10.65
C ASP A 34 -6.91 -4.02 10.04
N ILE A 35 -6.82 -2.94 10.83
CA ILE A 35 -7.08 -1.58 10.32
C ILE A 35 -5.96 -1.13 9.38
N ARG A 36 -4.70 -1.43 9.72
CA ARG A 36 -3.56 -1.14 8.82
C ARG A 36 -3.67 -1.91 7.51
N GLU A 37 -4.05 -3.18 7.59
CA GLU A 37 -4.29 -4.01 6.41
C GLU A 37 -5.41 -3.46 5.53
N GLN A 38 -6.58 -3.19 6.12
CA GLN A 38 -7.74 -2.70 5.38
C GLN A 38 -7.49 -1.34 4.73
N THR A 39 -6.85 -0.42 5.45
CA THR A 39 -6.50 0.91 4.91
C THR A 39 -5.44 0.82 3.80
N ALA A 40 -4.41 0.00 3.96
CA ALA A 40 -3.41 -0.22 2.92
C ALA A 40 -4.03 -0.85 1.66
N LYS A 41 -4.89 -1.86 1.81
CA LYS A 41 -5.62 -2.46 0.68
C LYS A 41 -6.54 -1.47 -0.02
N ALA A 42 -7.23 -0.62 0.72
CA ALA A 42 -8.04 0.46 0.15
C ALA A 42 -7.16 1.43 -0.68
N LEU A 43 -5.98 1.79 -0.18
CA LEU A 43 -5.02 2.63 -0.91
C LEU A 43 -4.50 1.95 -2.18
N VAL A 44 -4.25 0.64 -2.15
CA VAL A 44 -3.88 -0.15 -3.35
C VAL A 44 -5.01 -0.13 -4.36
N ARG A 45 -6.25 -0.44 -3.95
CA ARG A 45 -7.42 -0.51 -4.86
C ARG A 45 -7.77 0.81 -5.52
N ARG A 46 -7.46 1.94 -4.88
CA ARG A 46 -7.59 3.27 -5.50
C ARG A 46 -6.71 3.41 -6.74
N ASN A 47 -5.57 2.72 -6.77
CA ASN A 47 -4.64 2.65 -7.89
C ASN A 47 -4.24 4.03 -8.46
N THR A 48 -4.04 5.01 -7.57
CA THR A 48 -3.54 6.34 -7.90
C THR A 48 -2.07 6.46 -7.48
N HIS A 49 -1.31 7.36 -8.11
CA HIS A 49 0.10 7.57 -7.76
C HIS A 49 0.29 7.83 -6.25
N ASP A 50 -0.49 8.76 -5.69
CA ASP A 50 -0.38 9.14 -4.27
C ASP A 50 -0.74 7.98 -3.35
N SER A 51 -1.80 7.22 -3.67
CA SER A 51 -2.23 6.11 -2.84
C SER A 51 -1.23 4.95 -2.85
N LEU A 52 -0.65 4.63 -4.01
CA LEU A 52 0.38 3.60 -4.17
C LEU A 52 1.69 4.02 -3.51
N SER A 53 2.07 5.30 -3.64
CA SER A 53 3.26 5.86 -2.99
C SER A 53 3.21 5.70 -1.47
N VAL A 54 2.02 5.86 -0.85
CA VAL A 54 1.88 5.63 0.59
C VAL A 54 2.28 4.21 1.00
N VAL A 55 1.84 3.21 0.24
CA VAL A 55 1.98 1.79 0.62
C VAL A 55 3.27 1.14 0.12
N ILE A 56 3.95 1.73 -0.88
CA ILE A 56 5.21 1.20 -1.44
C ILE A 56 6.43 1.84 -0.79
N ILE A 57 6.42 3.15 -0.55
CA ILE A 57 7.63 3.91 -0.19
C ILE A 57 7.85 3.96 1.32
N ASN A 58 6.77 4.03 2.11
CA ASN A 58 6.90 4.34 3.53
C ASN A 58 7.25 3.10 4.36
N LYS A 59 8.34 3.20 5.12
CA LYS A 59 8.71 2.23 6.16
C LYS A 59 7.61 2.11 7.21
N GLY A 60 7.32 0.87 7.63
CA GLY A 60 6.30 0.57 8.63
C GLY A 60 4.86 0.63 8.10
N LYS A 61 4.67 0.72 6.78
CA LYS A 61 3.35 0.74 6.13
C LYS A 61 3.34 -0.16 4.91
N GLY A 62 2.15 -0.61 4.52
CA GLY A 62 1.93 -1.30 3.25
C GLY A 62 2.85 -2.51 3.09
N ILE A 63 3.61 -2.59 2.00
CA ILE A 63 4.55 -3.69 1.76
C ILE A 63 5.72 -3.70 2.75
N ASN A 64 5.95 -2.59 3.46
CA ASN A 64 6.99 -2.43 4.48
C ASN A 64 6.39 -2.43 5.91
N ASP A 65 5.18 -2.94 6.13
CA ASP A 65 4.58 -3.03 7.46
C ASP A 65 5.45 -3.87 8.41
N LEU A 66 5.45 -3.51 9.69
CA LEU A 66 6.22 -4.24 10.71
C LEU A 66 5.65 -5.63 10.98
N ASN A 67 4.36 -5.86 10.71
CA ASN A 67 3.75 -7.18 10.74
C ASN A 67 3.86 -7.83 9.34
N PRO A 68 4.61 -8.94 9.19
CA PRO A 68 4.79 -9.61 7.90
C PRO A 68 3.48 -10.09 7.26
N LYS A 69 2.45 -10.41 8.07
CA LYS A 69 1.14 -10.81 7.54
C LYS A 69 0.44 -9.64 6.84
N VAL A 70 0.49 -8.45 7.44
CA VAL A 70 -0.07 -7.23 6.84
C VAL A 70 0.68 -6.91 5.55
N ALA A 71 2.02 -6.92 5.59
CA ALA A 71 2.86 -6.66 4.42
C ALA A 71 2.55 -7.63 3.27
N MET A 72 2.53 -8.94 3.53
CA MET A 72 2.21 -9.95 2.50
C MET A 72 0.79 -9.79 1.95
N SER A 73 -0.16 -9.44 2.80
CA SER A 73 -1.55 -9.20 2.39
C SER A 73 -1.66 -8.01 1.42
N VAL A 74 -0.87 -6.96 1.63
CA VAL A 74 -0.79 -5.80 0.73
C VAL A 74 -0.06 -6.15 -0.57
N ILE A 75 1.01 -6.94 -0.52
CA ILE A 75 1.71 -7.43 -1.71
C ILE A 75 0.74 -8.21 -2.62
N ASN A 76 -0.04 -9.13 -2.05
CA ASN A 76 -1.04 -9.88 -2.80
C ASN A 76 -2.12 -8.99 -3.43
N GLU A 77 -2.51 -7.90 -2.74
CA GLU A 77 -3.45 -6.93 -3.29
C GLU A 77 -2.85 -6.13 -4.47
N ILE A 78 -1.55 -5.81 -4.44
CA ILE A 78 -0.86 -5.17 -5.57
C ILE A 78 -0.77 -6.15 -6.76
N ILE A 79 -0.42 -7.42 -6.51
CA ILE A 79 -0.35 -8.47 -7.54
C ILE A 79 -1.73 -8.73 -8.17
N SER A 80 -2.82 -8.51 -7.45
CA SER A 80 -4.18 -8.69 -7.99
C SER A 80 -4.70 -7.49 -8.80
N LEU A 81 -3.98 -6.36 -8.84
CA LEU A 81 -4.37 -5.20 -9.64
C LEU A 81 -4.46 -5.56 -11.13
N LYS A 82 -5.51 -5.04 -11.79
CA LYS A 82 -5.70 -5.17 -13.24
C LYS A 82 -4.64 -4.41 -14.02
N ASP A 83 -4.34 -3.19 -13.57
CA ASP A 83 -3.28 -2.35 -14.11
C ASP A 83 -2.23 -2.11 -13.02
N LYS A 84 -1.03 -2.61 -13.27
CA LYS A 84 0.12 -2.55 -12.36
C LYS A 84 1.18 -1.55 -12.80
N SER A 85 0.95 -0.83 -13.91
CA SER A 85 1.95 0.04 -14.53
C SER A 85 2.48 1.10 -13.56
N GLU A 86 1.58 1.77 -12.84
CA GLU A 86 1.95 2.79 -11.87
C GLU A 86 2.67 2.20 -10.65
N ALA A 87 2.22 1.04 -10.15
CA ALA A 87 2.91 0.35 -9.06
C ALA A 87 4.34 -0.05 -9.47
N MET A 88 4.52 -0.57 -10.69
CA MET A 88 5.84 -0.93 -11.23
C MET A 88 6.76 0.28 -11.36
N LYS A 89 6.23 1.42 -11.79
CA LYS A 89 6.99 2.67 -11.86
C LYS A 89 7.45 3.13 -10.48
N ILE A 90 6.54 3.16 -9.49
CA ILE A 90 6.89 3.57 -8.13
C ILE A 90 7.88 2.60 -7.49
N LEU A 91 7.75 1.28 -7.74
CA LEU A 91 8.73 0.28 -7.28
C LEU A 91 10.11 0.55 -7.89
N GLU A 92 10.19 0.80 -9.20
CA GLU A 92 11.46 1.14 -9.86
C GLU A 92 12.09 2.42 -9.29
N ASP A 93 11.30 3.49 -9.14
CA ASP A 93 11.76 4.74 -8.55
C ASP A 93 12.24 4.51 -7.10
N THR A 94 11.52 3.70 -6.32
CA THR A 94 11.89 3.35 -4.94
C THR A 94 13.21 2.60 -4.88
N ILE A 95 13.43 1.62 -5.77
CA ILE A 95 14.66 0.85 -5.87
C ILE A 95 15.87 1.76 -6.15
N ASN A 96 15.68 2.77 -7.00
CA ASN A 96 16.75 3.64 -7.47
C ASN A 96 17.01 4.85 -6.56
N MET A 97 15.98 5.34 -5.85
CA MET A 97 16.03 6.65 -5.18
C MET A 97 15.80 6.61 -3.66
N HIS A 98 15.15 5.58 -3.11
CA HIS A 98 14.84 5.56 -1.69
C HIS A 98 16.12 5.44 -0.85
N SER A 99 16.21 6.10 0.31
CA SER A 99 17.43 6.14 1.12
C SER A 99 17.64 4.90 2.00
N ASP A 100 16.56 4.28 2.49
CA ASP A 100 16.60 3.04 3.30
C ASP A 100 16.74 1.79 2.41
N GLU A 101 17.79 0.99 2.61
CA GLU A 101 18.05 -0.24 1.85
C GLU A 101 16.97 -1.30 2.07
N ASN A 102 16.39 -1.44 3.27
CA ASN A 102 15.36 -2.47 3.50
C ASN A 102 14.10 -2.19 2.66
N VAL A 103 13.77 -0.90 2.48
CA VAL A 103 12.67 -0.48 1.61
C VAL A 103 13.02 -0.77 0.15
N ARG A 104 14.26 -0.51 -0.28
CA ARG A 104 14.74 -0.86 -1.63
C ARG A 104 14.66 -2.37 -1.88
N GLU A 105 15.15 -3.20 -0.95
CA GLU A 105 15.11 -4.66 -1.06
C GLU A 105 13.68 -5.22 -1.12
N THR A 106 12.79 -4.68 -0.29
CA THR A 106 11.36 -5.02 -0.34
C THR A 106 10.77 -4.65 -1.70
N ALA A 107 11.07 -3.45 -2.21
CA ALA A 107 10.61 -3.02 -3.53
C ALA A 107 11.15 -3.94 -4.66
N ARG A 108 12.44 -4.33 -4.62
CA ARG A 108 13.01 -5.30 -5.59
C ARG A 108 12.26 -6.64 -5.56
N SER A 109 12.00 -7.16 -4.36
CA SER A 109 11.31 -8.43 -4.17
C SER A 109 9.88 -8.40 -4.70
N VAL A 110 9.14 -7.34 -4.38
CA VAL A 110 7.75 -7.15 -4.86
C VAL A 110 7.70 -6.94 -6.36
N LYS A 111 8.61 -6.16 -6.93
CA LYS A 111 8.72 -5.96 -8.39
C LYS A 111 8.93 -7.30 -9.10
N ALA A 112 9.87 -8.12 -8.62
CA ALA A 112 10.13 -9.43 -9.19
C ALA A 112 8.90 -10.36 -9.10
N LEU A 113 8.13 -10.31 -8.00
CA LEU A 113 6.88 -11.07 -7.88
C LEU A 113 5.82 -10.64 -8.90
N ILE A 114 5.71 -9.34 -9.18
CA ILE A 114 4.76 -8.81 -10.17
C ILE A 114 5.14 -9.26 -11.59
N GLU A 115 6.43 -9.23 -11.92
CA GLU A 115 6.92 -9.68 -13.24
C GLU A 115 6.68 -11.17 -13.51
N LEU A 116 6.49 -11.97 -12.46
CA LEU A 116 6.18 -13.39 -12.51
C LEU A 116 4.67 -13.71 -12.49
N SER A 117 3.80 -12.71 -12.31
CA SER A 117 2.34 -12.88 -12.09
C SER A 117 1.47 -12.68 -13.31
#